data_AF-A0A520HI10-F1
#
_entry.id   AF-A0A520HI10-F1
#
_cell.length_a   1.000
_cell.length_b   1.000
_cell.length_c   1.000
_cell.angle_alpha   90.00
_cell.angle_beta   90.00
_cell.angle_gamma   90.00
#
_symmetry.space_group_name_H-M   'P 1'
#
loop_
_entity.id
_entity.type
_entity.pdbx_description
1 polymer ?
#
loop_
_entity_poly.entity_id
_entity_poly.type
_entity_poly.pdbx_seq_one_letter_code
_entity_poly.pdbx_strand_id
1 'polypeptide(L)'
;MGGGEQCCALLDERTGGQAMSGARFTPRRRDVMTGAAALALTTALPGGAVATPLASKRPPRGERRFVSVAVEAEIARVKAKIADPELAWLFENCYPNTLDTTVRLGMVDGKPDAFVITGDIEALWLRDSSAQMQTYVHLAPKDAGLRRVFVGLIARQARCILIDPYANAFMDDPTAKSNLGARTDQTEMKPGVAERKWEIDSLCYPMRLAHGYWTATRDKTPFDDLWAQAMVRAVATFRQQQRKDGKGPYHFQRLNVSPTETLMFEGYGAPTRKVGLIHSMFRPSDDACLYPFLIPSNLFAVSALRMLATVQREARGDTAGAADSEALATEVEAALRAHGRMPDGQGGEVWAYEVDGFGNAIFMDDANVPSLSGLPLLGAADRRDPLFRRTAALAWSDRNPYFFTGTAARGIGGPHIGLDMIWPMSIITHAMNSDDDAVIR
;
A
#
# COMPACT_ATOMS: atom_id res chain seq x y z
N MET A 1 -10.23 -11.71 -43.59
CA MET A 1 -10.94 -10.60 -44.27
C MET A 1 -12.11 -10.19 -43.38
N GLY A 2 -12.07 -8.96 -42.85
CA GLY A 2 -13.17 -8.23 -42.18
C GLY A 2 -13.70 -8.84 -40.87
N GLY A 3 -13.83 -8.15 -39.76
CA GLY A 3 -13.70 -6.72 -39.44
C GLY A 3 -14.34 -6.49 -38.06
N GLY A 4 -14.00 -5.38 -37.39
CA GLY A 4 -14.72 -4.95 -36.18
C GLY A 4 -13.89 -4.16 -35.18
N GLU A 5 -13.41 -2.98 -35.56
CA GLU A 5 -12.93 -1.94 -34.64
C GLU A 5 -13.80 -0.69 -34.78
N GLN A 6 -14.46 -0.32 -33.69
CA GLN A 6 -15.05 0.99 -33.35
C GLN A 6 -15.01 1.02 -31.81
N CYS A 7 -14.67 2.07 -31.08
CA CYS A 7 -14.72 3.50 -31.40
C CYS A 7 -13.87 4.25 -30.35
N CYS A 8 -13.00 5.17 -30.77
CA CYS A 8 -12.41 6.21 -29.93
C CYS A 8 -12.22 7.45 -30.80
N ALA A 9 -13.14 8.42 -30.71
CA ALA A 9 -12.93 9.79 -31.16
C ALA A 9 -14.10 10.66 -30.69
N LEU A 10 -13.89 11.44 -29.64
CA LEU A 10 -14.61 12.68 -29.37
C LEU A 10 -13.63 13.57 -28.64
N LEU A 11 -13.15 14.62 -29.31
CA LEU A 11 -12.81 15.95 -28.76
C LEU A 11 -12.16 16.74 -29.89
N ASP A 12 -12.97 17.46 -30.67
CA ASP A 12 -12.58 18.77 -31.19
C ASP A 12 -13.81 19.53 -31.68
N GLU A 13 -14.01 20.75 -31.17
CA GLU A 13 -14.19 21.94 -31.99
C GLU A 13 -14.67 23.18 -31.18
N ARG A 14 -14.13 24.33 -31.63
CA ARG A 14 -14.58 25.73 -31.53
C ARG A 14 -14.04 26.51 -30.32
N THR A 15 -13.42 27.68 -30.49
CA THR A 15 -13.76 28.79 -31.40
C THR A 15 -12.54 29.69 -31.64
N GLY A 16 -12.44 30.24 -32.85
CA GLY A 16 -11.46 31.26 -33.23
C GLY A 16 -11.80 32.67 -32.77
N GLY A 17 -10.80 33.55 -32.79
CA GLY A 17 -10.94 34.99 -32.53
C GLY A 17 -9.72 35.77 -32.99
N GLN A 18 -9.97 36.85 -33.73
CA GLN A 18 -9.07 37.61 -34.59
C GLN A 18 -8.01 38.47 -33.87
N ALA A 19 -6.91 38.70 -34.58
CA ALA A 19 -5.90 39.70 -34.28
C ALA A 19 -6.41 41.13 -34.52
N MET A 20 -6.08 42.05 -33.61
CA MET A 20 -6.22 43.49 -33.82
C MET A 20 -5.02 44.26 -33.25
N SER A 21 -4.64 45.25 -34.04
CA SER A 21 -3.51 46.18 -33.97
C SER A 21 -3.35 46.93 -32.65
N GLY A 22 -2.10 47.28 -32.34
CA GLY A 22 -1.69 48.03 -31.17
C GLY A 22 -2.00 49.53 -31.20
N ALA A 23 -2.03 50.10 -30.00
CA ALA A 23 -1.77 51.51 -29.73
C ALA A 23 -1.13 51.63 -28.34
N ARG A 24 0.02 52.29 -28.25
CA ARG A 24 0.73 52.61 -27.00
C ARG A 24 0.00 53.75 -26.29
N PHE A 25 -0.36 53.57 -25.02
CA PHE A 25 -0.81 54.67 -24.16
C PHE A 25 0.21 54.88 -23.03
N THR A 26 0.70 56.11 -22.90
CA THR A 26 1.57 56.58 -21.82
C THR A 26 0.77 57.56 -20.95
N PRO A 27 0.71 57.38 -19.62
CA PRO A 27 -0.05 58.29 -18.76
C PRO A 27 0.73 59.59 -18.51
N ARG A 28 0.05 60.75 -18.61
CA ARG A 28 0.59 62.06 -18.22
C ARG A 28 -0.02 62.54 -16.90
N ARG A 29 0.82 63.18 -16.09
CA ARG A 29 0.65 63.63 -14.69
C ARG A 29 -0.34 64.81 -14.46
N ARG A 30 -1.59 64.78 -14.95
CA ARG A 30 -2.43 66.01 -14.81
C ARG A 30 -3.89 65.92 -14.37
N ASP A 31 -4.35 64.81 -13.82
CA ASP A 31 -5.70 64.75 -13.21
C ASP A 31 -5.63 64.55 -11.69
N VAL A 32 -4.74 65.34 -11.07
CA VAL A 32 -4.65 65.50 -9.62
C VAL A 32 -5.40 66.76 -9.22
N MET A 33 -6.35 66.59 -8.31
CA MET A 33 -7.04 67.61 -7.48
C MET A 33 -8.35 68.18 -8.01
N THR A 34 -9.45 67.59 -7.54
CA THR A 34 -10.55 68.35 -6.91
C THR A 34 -11.36 67.40 -6.01
N GLY A 35 -11.48 67.71 -4.72
CA GLY A 35 -12.52 67.13 -3.85
C GLY A 35 -12.03 66.60 -2.51
N ALA A 36 -11.52 67.49 -1.65
CA ALA A 36 -11.44 67.21 -0.22
C ALA A 36 -12.84 67.28 0.40
N ALA A 37 -13.21 66.27 1.19
CA ALA A 37 -14.07 66.31 2.40
C ALA A 37 -15.00 65.08 2.50
N ALA A 38 -14.51 64.02 3.15
CA ALA A 38 -15.28 63.12 4.03
C ALA A 38 -14.31 62.08 4.62
N LEU A 39 -13.63 62.46 5.70
CA LEU A 39 -12.84 61.53 6.49
C LEU A 39 -13.80 60.76 7.42
N ALA A 40 -14.43 59.71 6.91
CA ALA A 40 -15.05 58.69 7.75
C ALA A 40 -14.09 57.50 7.80
N LEU A 41 -13.47 57.28 8.96
CA LEU A 41 -12.78 56.02 9.25
C LEU A 41 -13.81 54.90 9.26
N THR A 42 -14.03 54.27 8.11
CA THR A 42 -14.47 52.87 8.10
C THR A 42 -13.23 52.05 8.42
N THR A 43 -13.10 51.63 9.68
CA THR A 43 -12.28 50.48 10.02
C THR A 43 -12.85 49.28 9.27
N ALA A 44 -12.37 49.05 8.04
CA ALA A 44 -12.51 47.78 7.38
C ALA A 44 -11.71 46.78 8.23
N LEU A 45 -12.41 46.17 9.19
CA LEU A 45 -12.01 44.86 9.68
C LEU A 45 -11.74 44.03 8.42
N PRO A 46 -10.59 43.35 8.28
CA PRO A 46 -10.44 42.38 7.21
C PRO A 46 -11.56 41.37 7.47
N GLY A 47 -12.60 41.42 6.66
CA GLY A 47 -13.65 40.43 6.67
C GLY A 47 -12.93 39.12 6.45
N GLY A 48 -12.79 38.35 7.52
CA GLY A 48 -12.30 36.98 7.42
C GLY A 48 -13.16 36.36 6.35
N ALA A 49 -12.54 35.98 5.24
CA ALA A 49 -13.21 35.18 4.24
C ALA A 49 -13.72 33.97 5.02
N VAL A 50 -15.03 33.96 5.31
CA VAL A 50 -15.68 32.79 5.87
C VAL A 50 -15.54 31.77 4.75
N ALA A 51 -14.52 30.92 4.88
CA ALA A 51 -14.30 29.84 3.94
C ALA A 51 -15.63 29.11 3.82
N THR A 52 -16.18 29.08 2.60
CA THR A 52 -17.40 28.32 2.33
C THR A 52 -17.15 26.90 2.83
N PRO A 53 -18.00 26.37 3.73
CA PRO A 53 -17.75 25.06 4.30
C PRO A 53 -17.65 24.03 3.18
N LEU A 54 -16.49 23.38 3.09
CA LEU A 54 -16.23 22.35 2.09
C LEU A 54 -17.19 21.19 2.34
N ALA A 55 -18.07 20.91 1.38
CA ALA A 55 -19.05 19.83 1.51
C ALA A 55 -18.31 18.48 1.60
N SER A 56 -18.66 17.67 2.61
CA SER A 56 -18.08 16.33 2.77
C SER A 56 -18.32 15.48 1.52
N LYS A 57 -17.32 14.67 1.16
CA LYS A 57 -17.37 13.69 0.06
C LYS A 57 -17.57 12.27 0.57
N ARG A 58 -17.77 12.09 1.88
CA ARG A 58 -18.20 10.82 2.45
C ARG A 58 -19.60 10.46 1.96
N PRO A 59 -19.94 9.18 1.81
CA PRO A 59 -21.32 8.77 1.60
C PRO A 59 -22.24 9.32 2.71
N PRO A 60 -23.52 9.60 2.37
CA PRO A 60 -24.55 9.87 3.37
C PRO A 60 -24.55 8.79 4.44
N ARG A 61 -24.85 9.16 5.70
CA ARG A 61 -24.71 8.24 6.83
C ARG A 61 -25.46 6.92 6.66
N GLY A 62 -26.62 6.92 6.00
CA GLY A 62 -27.42 5.72 5.72
C GLY A 62 -26.86 4.82 4.62
N GLU A 63 -25.90 5.29 3.83
CA GLU A 63 -25.25 4.57 2.73
C GLU A 63 -23.85 4.07 3.07
N ARG A 64 -23.33 4.45 4.25
CA ARG A 64 -22.03 3.98 4.75
C ARG A 64 -22.11 2.50 5.08
N ARG A 65 -21.14 1.73 4.60
CA ARG A 65 -21.08 0.29 4.81
C ARG A 65 -20.92 -0.10 6.28
N PHE A 66 -20.12 0.66 7.03
CA PHE A 66 -19.91 0.47 8.45
C PHE A 66 -19.64 1.80 9.15
N VAL A 67 -20.21 1.99 10.34
CA VAL A 67 -20.01 3.20 11.16
C VAL A 67 -19.46 2.79 12.53
N SER A 68 -18.26 3.26 12.85
CA SER A 68 -17.65 3.10 14.18
C SER A 68 -17.82 4.37 15.01
N VAL A 69 -18.31 4.24 16.24
CA VAL A 69 -18.45 5.37 17.16
C VAL A 69 -17.08 5.92 17.55
N ALA A 70 -16.09 5.04 17.75
CA ALA A 70 -14.72 5.47 18.06
C ALA A 70 -14.07 6.23 16.89
N VAL A 71 -14.34 5.82 15.64
CA VAL A 71 -13.82 6.53 14.45
C VAL A 71 -14.47 7.90 14.29
N GLU A 72 -15.80 8.03 14.44
CA GLU A 72 -16.44 9.36 14.38
C GLU A 72 -15.93 10.30 15.49
N ALA A 73 -15.71 9.77 16.70
CA ALA A 73 -15.13 10.54 17.79
C ALA A 73 -13.67 10.96 17.50
N GLU A 74 -12.89 10.07 16.89
CA GLU A 74 -11.51 10.36 16.48
C GLU A 74 -11.47 11.41 15.36
N ILE A 75 -12.40 11.36 14.41
CA ILE A 75 -12.57 12.37 13.37
C ILE A 75 -12.80 13.75 14.00
N ALA A 76 -13.77 13.85 14.91
CA ALA A 76 -14.05 15.11 15.60
C ALA A 76 -12.83 15.63 16.37
N ARG A 77 -12.12 14.73 17.08
CA ARG A 77 -10.93 15.06 17.89
C ARG A 77 -9.78 15.58 17.04
N VAL A 78 -9.50 14.95 15.90
CA VAL A 78 -8.38 15.32 15.02
C VAL A 78 -8.70 16.57 14.22
N LYS A 79 -9.90 16.69 13.63
CA LYS A 79 -10.33 17.89 12.91
C LYS A 79 -10.24 19.15 13.77
N ALA A 80 -10.60 19.07 15.05
CA ALA A 80 -10.49 20.20 15.98
C ALA A 80 -9.05 20.69 16.19
N LYS A 81 -8.04 19.92 15.79
CA LYS A 81 -6.61 20.26 15.89
C LYS A 81 -5.99 20.69 14.56
N ILE A 82 -6.71 20.56 13.45
CA ILE A 82 -6.23 20.96 12.12
C ILE A 82 -6.76 22.35 11.84
N ALA A 83 -5.86 23.33 11.80
CA ALA A 83 -6.22 24.73 11.54
C ALA A 83 -6.64 24.98 10.09
N ASP A 84 -6.03 24.26 9.15
CA ASP A 84 -6.35 24.37 7.73
C ASP A 84 -7.69 23.66 7.42
N PRO A 85 -8.71 24.38 6.93
CA PRO A 85 -10.03 23.81 6.69
C PRO A 85 -10.06 22.78 5.56
N GLU A 86 -9.19 22.91 4.55
CA GLU A 86 -9.07 21.96 3.45
C GLU A 86 -8.40 20.67 3.91
N LEU A 87 -7.34 20.76 4.73
CA LEU A 87 -6.71 19.58 5.32
C LEU A 87 -7.65 18.86 6.29
N ALA A 88 -8.43 19.60 7.09
CA ALA A 88 -9.43 19.00 7.98
C ALA A 88 -10.55 18.29 7.20
N TRP A 89 -10.97 18.87 6.06
CA TRP A 89 -11.93 18.27 5.13
C TRP A 89 -11.36 17.02 4.44
N LEU A 90 -10.11 17.07 3.99
CA LEU A 90 -9.43 15.94 3.36
C LEU A 90 -9.30 14.77 4.36
N PHE A 91 -8.86 15.05 5.58
CA PHE A 91 -8.79 14.06 6.65
C PHE A 91 -10.17 13.42 6.93
N GLU A 92 -11.23 14.22 7.01
CA GLU A 92 -12.59 13.69 7.21
C GLU A 92 -13.06 12.78 6.07
N ASN A 93 -12.69 13.07 4.83
CA ASN A 93 -13.08 12.24 3.68
C ASN A 93 -12.24 10.97 3.56
N CYS A 94 -10.95 11.06 3.85
CA CYS A 94 -10.00 9.95 3.67
C CYS A 94 -9.99 8.99 4.86
N TYR A 95 -9.94 9.52 6.09
CA TYR A 95 -9.71 8.69 7.28
C TYR A 95 -10.75 7.59 7.48
N PRO A 96 -12.08 7.78 7.32
CA PRO A 96 -13.07 6.71 7.44
C PRO A 96 -13.39 6.00 6.13
N ASN A 97 -12.73 6.31 5.00
CA ASN A 97 -13.17 5.89 3.67
C ASN A 97 -13.35 4.37 3.57
N THR A 98 -12.40 3.58 4.07
CA THR A 98 -12.48 2.11 4.16
C THR A 98 -13.79 1.66 4.81
N LEU A 99 -14.12 2.19 5.99
CA LEU A 99 -15.32 1.78 6.72
C LEU A 99 -16.59 2.25 6.00
N ASP A 100 -16.56 3.43 5.41
CA ASP A 100 -17.70 4.02 4.71
C ASP A 100 -18.02 3.26 3.40
N THR A 101 -17.02 2.73 2.68
CA THR A 101 -17.20 2.27 1.28
C THR A 101 -16.81 0.82 1.01
N THR A 102 -15.86 0.22 1.75
CA THR A 102 -15.24 -1.05 1.34
C THR A 102 -15.58 -2.26 2.22
N VAL A 103 -15.95 -2.06 3.48
CA VAL A 103 -16.25 -3.16 4.41
C VAL A 103 -17.59 -3.83 4.08
N ARG A 104 -17.62 -5.16 4.01
CA ARG A 104 -18.84 -5.97 3.93
C ARG A 104 -18.85 -6.93 5.11
N LEU A 105 -19.74 -6.68 6.06
CA LEU A 105 -19.91 -7.55 7.21
C LEU A 105 -20.80 -8.74 6.87
N GLY A 106 -20.39 -9.91 7.34
CA GLY A 106 -21.12 -11.16 7.17
C GLY A 106 -20.98 -12.06 8.39
N MET A 107 -21.48 -13.28 8.21
CA MET A 107 -21.31 -14.38 9.16
C MET A 107 -20.96 -15.63 8.36
N VAL A 108 -19.96 -16.38 8.81
CA VAL A 108 -19.57 -17.69 8.27
C VAL A 108 -19.47 -18.65 9.43
N ASP A 109 -20.18 -19.78 9.36
CA ASP A 109 -20.23 -20.80 10.43
C ASP A 109 -20.57 -20.22 11.82
N GLY A 110 -21.48 -19.24 11.85
CA GLY A 110 -21.89 -18.57 13.09
C GLY A 110 -20.85 -17.62 13.69
N LYS A 111 -19.72 -17.38 13.02
CA LYS A 111 -18.67 -16.43 13.43
C LYS A 111 -18.68 -15.16 12.57
N PRO A 112 -18.24 -14.02 13.10
CA PRO A 112 -18.07 -12.80 12.31
C PRO A 112 -17.19 -13.01 11.08
N ASP A 113 -17.58 -12.38 9.97
CA ASP A 113 -16.79 -12.26 8.75
C ASP A 113 -16.79 -10.80 8.29
N ALA A 114 -15.66 -10.37 7.74
CA ALA A 114 -15.56 -9.05 7.11
C ALA A 114 -14.75 -9.17 5.83
N PHE A 115 -15.39 -8.85 4.71
CA PHE A 115 -14.76 -8.78 3.40
C PHE A 115 -14.50 -7.31 3.04
N VAL A 116 -13.24 -6.95 2.82
CA VAL A 116 -12.81 -5.57 2.59
C VAL A 116 -12.25 -5.47 1.17
N ILE A 117 -12.99 -4.80 0.28
CA ILE A 117 -12.55 -4.58 -1.11
C ILE A 117 -11.50 -3.48 -1.18
N THR A 118 -10.75 -3.39 -2.28
CA THR A 118 -9.76 -2.32 -2.46
C THR A 118 -10.43 -0.95 -2.63
N GLY A 119 -11.58 -0.92 -3.31
CA GLY A 119 -12.32 0.31 -3.61
C GLY A 119 -13.07 0.15 -4.93
N ASP A 120 -12.48 0.63 -6.02
CA ASP A 120 -13.01 0.48 -7.38
C ASP A 120 -12.81 -0.92 -7.98
N ILE A 121 -11.93 -1.74 -7.39
CA ILE A 121 -11.80 -3.16 -7.72
C ILE A 121 -12.57 -4.01 -6.70
N GLU A 122 -13.52 -4.78 -7.21
CA GLU A 122 -14.46 -5.61 -6.45
C GLU A 122 -13.83 -6.95 -5.99
N ALA A 123 -12.69 -6.87 -5.30
CA ALA A 123 -11.98 -8.02 -4.74
C ALA A 123 -11.17 -7.61 -3.50
N LEU A 124 -10.81 -8.60 -2.67
CA LEU A 124 -9.99 -8.41 -1.47
C LEU A 124 -8.55 -8.75 -1.78
N TRP A 125 -7.66 -7.76 -1.71
CA TRP A 125 -6.22 -8.00 -1.61
C TRP A 125 -5.82 -8.21 -0.15
N LEU A 126 -4.96 -9.20 0.12
CA LEU A 126 -4.47 -9.43 1.48
C LEU A 126 -3.66 -8.23 2.00
N ARG A 127 -2.88 -7.59 1.12
CA ARG A 127 -2.18 -6.33 1.37
C ARG A 127 -3.16 -5.21 1.73
N ASP A 128 -4.03 -4.86 0.81
CA ASP A 128 -4.89 -3.67 0.90
C ASP A 128 -5.84 -3.76 2.09
N SER A 129 -6.53 -4.90 2.26
CA SER A 129 -7.45 -5.09 3.38
C SER A 129 -6.76 -4.93 4.74
N SER A 130 -5.51 -5.39 4.85
CA SER A 130 -4.71 -5.21 6.06
C SER A 130 -4.27 -3.76 6.26
N ALA A 131 -3.71 -3.13 5.22
CA ALA A 131 -3.21 -1.76 5.29
C ALA A 131 -4.34 -0.76 5.58
N GLN A 132 -5.49 -0.91 4.91
CA GLN A 132 -6.70 -0.13 5.15
C GLN A 132 -7.13 -0.18 6.62
N MET A 133 -7.20 -1.38 7.20
CA MET A 133 -7.64 -1.57 8.59
C MET A 133 -6.57 -1.25 9.64
N GLN A 134 -5.28 -1.28 9.27
CA GLN A 134 -4.16 -1.03 10.20
C GLN A 134 -4.28 0.33 10.91
N THR A 135 -4.83 1.34 10.24
CA THR A 135 -4.99 2.71 10.76
C THR A 135 -5.97 2.80 11.92
N TYR A 136 -6.91 1.85 12.06
CA TYR A 136 -7.93 1.83 13.10
C TYR A 136 -7.60 0.92 14.29
N VAL A 137 -6.50 0.16 14.24
CA VAL A 137 -6.12 -0.83 15.28
C VAL A 137 -6.13 -0.20 16.68
N HIS A 138 -5.61 1.02 16.81
CA HIS A 138 -5.54 1.75 18.08
C HIS A 138 -6.91 2.14 18.66
N LEU A 139 -7.98 2.09 17.87
CA LEU A 139 -9.36 2.37 18.29
C LEU A 139 -10.15 1.11 18.63
N ALA A 140 -9.68 -0.07 18.21
CA ALA A 140 -10.38 -1.33 18.47
C ALA A 140 -10.71 -1.56 19.96
N PRO A 141 -9.84 -1.26 20.94
CA PRO A 141 -10.20 -1.42 22.36
C PRO A 141 -11.41 -0.58 22.82
N LYS A 142 -11.76 0.47 22.07
CA LYS A 142 -12.81 1.45 22.43
C LYS A 142 -14.15 1.18 21.76
N ASP A 143 -14.22 0.23 20.82
CA ASP A 143 -15.44 -0.01 20.02
C ASP A 143 -15.63 -1.51 19.73
N ALA A 144 -16.70 -2.08 20.27
CA ALA A 144 -17.03 -3.50 20.07
C ALA A 144 -17.43 -3.82 18.62
N GLY A 145 -18.09 -2.89 17.92
CA GLY A 145 -18.42 -3.05 16.51
C GLY A 145 -17.15 -3.08 15.66
N LEU A 146 -16.20 -2.18 15.93
CA LEU A 146 -14.93 -2.15 15.22
C LEU A 146 -14.11 -3.43 15.51
N ARG A 147 -14.09 -3.94 16.74
CA ARG A 147 -13.51 -5.26 17.06
C ARG A 147 -14.12 -6.38 16.23
N ARG A 148 -15.43 -6.38 16.03
CA ARG A 148 -16.11 -7.38 15.19
C ARG A 148 -15.62 -7.33 13.74
N VAL A 149 -15.33 -6.14 13.18
CA VAL A 149 -14.73 -6.01 11.84
C VAL A 149 -13.34 -6.65 11.81
N PHE A 150 -12.47 -6.34 12.78
CA PHE A 150 -11.13 -6.93 12.85
C PHE A 150 -11.15 -8.46 13.00
N VAL A 151 -11.96 -8.98 13.91
CA VAL A 151 -12.12 -10.43 14.11
C VAL A 151 -12.60 -11.10 12.82
N GLY A 152 -13.59 -10.48 12.15
CA GLY A 152 -14.11 -10.98 10.88
C GLY A 152 -13.08 -10.96 9.76
N LEU A 153 -12.28 -9.89 9.66
CA LEU A 153 -11.27 -9.74 8.61
C LEU A 153 -10.10 -10.71 8.82
N ILE A 154 -9.61 -10.88 10.05
CA ILE A 154 -8.53 -11.83 10.34
C ILE A 154 -8.97 -13.26 9.98
N ALA A 155 -10.22 -13.63 10.30
CA ALA A 155 -10.79 -14.91 9.91
C ALA A 155 -10.97 -15.03 8.38
N ARG A 156 -11.39 -13.95 7.70
CA ARG A 156 -11.50 -13.89 6.23
C ARG A 156 -10.15 -14.10 5.56
N GLN A 157 -9.12 -13.37 6.00
CA GLN A 157 -7.75 -13.51 5.48
C GLN A 157 -7.19 -14.91 5.71
N ALA A 158 -7.48 -15.54 6.87
CA ALA A 158 -7.11 -16.92 7.12
C ALA A 158 -7.76 -17.89 6.10
N ARG A 159 -9.06 -17.72 5.79
CA ARG A 159 -9.73 -18.51 4.74
C ARG A 159 -9.10 -18.28 3.36
N CYS A 160 -8.79 -17.04 3.01
CA CYS A 160 -8.12 -16.70 1.75
C CYS A 160 -6.77 -17.43 1.61
N ILE A 161 -5.90 -17.35 2.63
CA ILE A 161 -4.61 -18.07 2.65
C ILE A 161 -4.81 -19.59 2.53
N LEU A 162 -5.88 -20.13 3.11
CA LEU A 162 -6.20 -21.56 3.01
C LEU A 162 -6.75 -21.95 1.63
N ILE A 163 -7.44 -21.05 0.91
CA ILE A 163 -7.83 -21.24 -0.50
C ILE A 163 -6.57 -21.35 -1.36
N ASP A 164 -5.71 -20.33 -1.32
CA ASP A 164 -4.42 -20.37 -2.00
C ASP A 164 -3.41 -19.40 -1.38
N PRO A 165 -2.30 -19.87 -0.77
CA PRO A 165 -1.31 -18.99 -0.17
C PRO A 165 -0.41 -18.29 -1.21
N TYR A 166 -0.54 -18.61 -2.50
CA TYR A 166 0.15 -17.93 -3.59
C TYR A 166 -0.65 -16.80 -4.24
N ALA A 167 -1.92 -16.62 -3.85
CA ALA A 167 -2.78 -15.59 -4.40
C ALA A 167 -2.67 -14.28 -3.63
N ASN A 168 -2.61 -13.16 -4.35
CA ASN A 168 -2.69 -11.80 -3.82
C ASN A 168 -4.15 -11.37 -3.56
N ALA A 169 -5.09 -11.82 -4.40
CA ALA A 169 -6.46 -11.34 -4.39
C ALA A 169 -7.54 -12.42 -4.37
N PHE A 170 -8.67 -12.13 -3.72
CA PHE A 170 -9.75 -13.09 -3.45
C PHE A 170 -11.13 -12.52 -3.73
N MET A 171 -12.06 -13.42 -4.07
CA MET A 171 -13.49 -13.17 -4.24
C MET A 171 -14.22 -13.27 -2.89
N ASP A 172 -15.35 -12.58 -2.75
CA ASP A 172 -16.19 -12.69 -1.55
C ASP A 172 -16.80 -14.09 -1.43
N ASP A 173 -17.36 -14.59 -2.53
CA ASP A 173 -17.80 -15.98 -2.66
C ASP A 173 -16.58 -16.90 -2.93
N PRO A 174 -16.22 -17.82 -2.01
CA PRO A 174 -15.07 -18.72 -2.17
C PRO A 174 -15.25 -19.75 -3.30
N THR A 175 -16.44 -19.84 -3.89
CA THR A 175 -16.73 -20.73 -5.02
C THR A 175 -16.80 -19.99 -6.36
N ALA A 176 -16.79 -18.65 -6.34
CA ALA A 176 -16.84 -17.85 -7.55
C ALA A 176 -15.56 -17.95 -8.36
N LYS A 177 -15.68 -17.85 -9.69
CA LYS A 177 -14.53 -17.57 -10.56
C LYS A 177 -14.13 -16.11 -10.39
N SER A 178 -12.85 -15.81 -10.61
CA SER A 178 -12.32 -14.43 -10.64
C SER A 178 -13.26 -13.49 -11.41
N ASN A 179 -13.49 -12.27 -10.96
CA ASN A 179 -14.17 -11.21 -11.72
C ASN A 179 -13.19 -10.31 -12.50
N LEU A 180 -11.90 -10.63 -12.48
CA LEU A 180 -10.83 -9.87 -13.12
C LEU A 180 -10.39 -10.52 -14.43
N GLY A 181 -9.47 -9.85 -15.15
CA GLY A 181 -8.80 -10.40 -16.32
C GLY A 181 -7.96 -11.67 -16.06
N ALA A 182 -7.78 -12.04 -14.78
CA ALA A 182 -6.99 -13.19 -14.34
C ALA A 182 -7.56 -14.57 -14.74
N ARG A 183 -8.79 -14.63 -15.26
CA ARG A 183 -9.43 -15.91 -15.68
C ARG A 183 -8.64 -16.68 -16.72
N THR A 184 -7.85 -15.98 -17.53
CA THR A 184 -7.06 -16.55 -18.64
C THR A 184 -5.58 -16.67 -18.31
N ASP A 185 -5.19 -16.44 -17.05
CA ASP A 185 -3.81 -16.62 -16.62
C ASP A 185 -3.42 -18.09 -16.68
N GLN A 186 -2.20 -18.32 -17.15
CA GLN A 186 -1.57 -19.63 -17.22
C GLN A 186 -0.92 -19.92 -15.87
N THR A 187 -1.76 -20.30 -14.91
CA THR A 187 -1.43 -20.66 -13.53
C THR A 187 -2.54 -21.58 -12.98
N GLU A 188 -2.34 -22.14 -11.79
CA GLU A 188 -3.35 -22.90 -11.06
C GLU A 188 -4.43 -21.99 -10.46
N MET A 189 -5.26 -21.36 -11.30
CA MET A 189 -6.39 -20.56 -10.84
C MET A 189 -7.45 -21.44 -10.15
N LYS A 190 -7.82 -21.07 -8.92
CA LYS A 190 -8.85 -21.76 -8.12
C LYS A 190 -10.11 -20.91 -8.00
N PRO A 191 -11.29 -21.54 -7.78
CA PRO A 191 -12.45 -20.82 -7.25
C PRO A 191 -12.09 -20.05 -5.98
N GLY A 192 -12.69 -18.88 -5.79
CA GLY A 192 -12.41 -17.97 -4.68
C GLY A 192 -11.17 -17.08 -4.87
N VAL A 193 -10.31 -17.36 -5.85
CA VAL A 193 -9.16 -16.52 -6.20
C VAL A 193 -9.56 -15.48 -7.24
N ALA A 194 -9.34 -14.20 -6.94
CA ALA A 194 -9.55 -13.09 -7.87
C ALA A 194 -8.33 -12.88 -8.77
N GLU A 195 -7.12 -12.95 -8.21
CA GLU A 195 -5.85 -12.91 -8.94
C GLU A 195 -4.80 -13.75 -8.18
N ARG A 196 -3.87 -14.35 -8.92
CA ARG A 196 -2.89 -15.29 -8.37
C ARG A 196 -1.44 -14.85 -8.62
N LYS A 197 -1.13 -13.57 -8.44
CA LYS A 197 0.25 -13.07 -8.46
C LYS A 197 0.92 -13.35 -7.11
N TRP A 198 2.03 -14.07 -7.13
CA TRP A 198 2.74 -14.43 -5.90
C TRP A 198 3.61 -13.27 -5.40
N GLU A 199 3.17 -12.72 -4.27
CA GLU A 199 3.76 -11.60 -3.57
C GLU A 199 4.03 -11.99 -2.12
N ILE A 200 5.29 -11.86 -1.69
CA ILE A 200 5.66 -12.18 -0.29
C ILE A 200 4.82 -11.36 0.70
N ASP A 201 4.56 -10.09 0.39
CA ASP A 201 3.86 -9.17 1.30
C ASP A 201 2.40 -9.53 1.52
N SER A 202 1.76 -10.20 0.55
CA SER A 202 0.39 -10.72 0.69
C SER A 202 0.24 -11.64 1.91
N LEU A 203 1.27 -12.39 2.28
CA LEU A 203 1.26 -13.20 3.51
C LEU A 203 1.74 -12.42 4.75
N CYS A 204 2.58 -11.40 4.57
CA CYS A 204 3.11 -10.60 5.67
C CYS A 204 2.07 -9.63 6.27
N TYR A 205 1.22 -9.05 5.42
CA TYR A 205 0.21 -8.07 5.82
C TYR A 205 -0.83 -8.63 6.82
N PRO A 206 -1.41 -9.83 6.60
CA PRO A 206 -2.27 -10.49 7.58
C PRO A 206 -1.57 -10.79 8.92
N MET A 207 -0.30 -11.22 8.89
CA MET A 207 0.49 -11.45 10.11
C MET A 207 0.68 -10.15 10.91
N ARG A 208 0.98 -9.06 10.20
CA ARG A 208 1.12 -7.72 10.80
C ARG A 208 -0.19 -7.23 11.42
N LEU A 209 -1.31 -7.34 10.69
CA LEU A 209 -2.63 -6.94 11.18
C LEU A 209 -3.02 -7.71 12.44
N ALA A 210 -2.83 -9.04 12.42
CA ALA A 210 -3.06 -9.93 13.55
C ALA A 210 -2.24 -9.51 14.78
N HIS A 211 -0.95 -9.23 14.59
CA HIS A 211 -0.08 -8.75 15.66
C HIS A 211 -0.50 -7.37 16.21
N GLY A 212 -0.85 -6.43 15.33
CA GLY A 212 -1.36 -5.12 15.74
C GLY A 212 -2.63 -5.25 16.57
N TYR A 213 -3.59 -6.05 16.11
CA TYR A 213 -4.84 -6.32 16.83
C TYR A 213 -4.58 -6.95 18.20
N TRP A 214 -3.77 -8.02 18.25
CA TRP A 214 -3.39 -8.69 19.50
C TRP A 214 -2.76 -7.70 20.49
N THR A 215 -1.78 -6.93 20.03
CA THR A 215 -1.05 -5.98 20.89
C THR A 215 -1.98 -4.92 21.48
N ALA A 216 -2.90 -4.39 20.68
CA ALA A 216 -3.81 -3.34 21.12
C ALA A 216 -4.94 -3.84 22.04
N THR A 217 -5.48 -5.03 21.77
CA THR A 217 -6.74 -5.49 22.39
C THR A 217 -6.55 -6.59 23.42
N ARG A 218 -5.48 -7.40 23.29
CA ARG A 218 -5.31 -8.68 23.99
C ARG A 218 -6.49 -9.64 23.82
N ASP A 219 -7.28 -9.46 22.77
CA ASP A 219 -8.40 -10.33 22.43
C ASP A 219 -7.89 -11.56 21.66
N LYS A 220 -8.17 -12.75 22.21
CA LYS A 220 -7.75 -14.03 21.64
C LYS A 220 -8.72 -14.59 20.60
N THR A 221 -9.94 -14.04 20.50
CA THR A 221 -11.01 -14.58 19.67
C THR A 221 -10.62 -14.89 18.22
N PRO A 222 -9.85 -14.07 17.48
CA PRO A 222 -9.55 -14.38 16.07
C PRO A 222 -8.45 -15.44 15.87
N PHE A 223 -7.72 -15.82 16.92
CA PHE A 223 -6.56 -16.72 16.82
C PHE A 223 -6.96 -18.18 17.08
N ASP A 224 -8.00 -18.63 16.39
CA ASP A 224 -8.52 -20.00 16.48
C ASP A 224 -7.74 -20.97 15.56
N ASP A 225 -8.21 -22.22 15.46
CA ASP A 225 -7.49 -23.28 14.72
C ASP A 225 -7.49 -23.04 13.21
N LEU A 226 -8.47 -22.31 12.69
CA LEU A 226 -8.51 -21.92 11.28
C LEU A 226 -7.37 -20.93 11.00
N TRP A 227 -7.22 -19.91 11.85
CA TRP A 227 -6.12 -18.96 11.75
C TRP A 227 -4.76 -19.66 11.89
N ALA A 228 -4.61 -20.57 12.86
CA ALA A 228 -3.36 -21.29 13.06
C ALA A 228 -2.96 -22.12 11.82
N GLN A 229 -3.91 -22.84 11.21
CA GLN A 229 -3.67 -23.59 9.97
C GLN A 229 -3.26 -22.68 8.81
N ALA A 230 -3.88 -21.51 8.68
CA ALA A 230 -3.52 -20.53 7.66
C ALA A 230 -2.08 -20.03 7.85
N MET A 231 -1.67 -19.72 9.08
CA MET A 231 -0.33 -19.25 9.37
C MET A 231 0.73 -20.34 9.15
N VAL A 232 0.45 -21.59 9.53
CA VAL A 232 1.31 -22.74 9.19
C VAL A 232 1.49 -22.86 7.67
N ARG A 233 0.40 -22.73 6.91
CA ARG A 233 0.46 -22.76 5.43
C ARG A 233 1.27 -21.60 4.87
N ALA A 234 1.11 -20.39 5.41
CA ALA A 234 1.89 -19.21 4.98
C ALA A 234 3.40 -19.40 5.22
N VAL A 235 3.77 -19.86 6.42
CA VAL A 235 5.16 -20.11 6.83
C VAL A 235 5.79 -21.25 6.02
N ALA A 236 5.00 -22.27 5.64
CA ALA A 236 5.42 -23.31 4.71
C ALA A 236 5.63 -22.78 3.27
N THR A 237 4.76 -21.89 2.79
CA THR A 237 4.90 -21.25 1.47
C THR A 237 6.19 -20.45 1.36
N PHE A 238 6.58 -19.70 2.39
CA PHE A 238 7.88 -19.02 2.41
C PHE A 238 9.06 -19.97 2.25
N ARG A 239 9.07 -21.11 2.96
CA ARG A 239 10.11 -22.16 2.80
C ARG A 239 10.11 -22.76 1.39
N GLN A 240 8.94 -23.07 0.84
CA GLN A 240 8.82 -23.55 -0.55
C GLN A 240 9.42 -22.53 -1.53
N GLN A 241 9.20 -21.24 -1.29
CA GLN A 241 9.73 -20.16 -2.10
C GLN A 241 11.17 -19.76 -1.77
N GLN A 242 11.86 -20.40 -0.81
CA GLN A 242 13.33 -20.41 -0.81
C GLN A 242 13.88 -21.23 -1.99
N ARG A 243 13.05 -22.15 -2.54
CA ARG A 243 13.34 -22.94 -3.76
C ARG A 243 14.68 -23.69 -3.69
N LYS A 244 15.09 -24.15 -2.51
CA LYS A 244 16.38 -24.81 -2.28
C LYS A 244 16.54 -26.10 -3.10
N ASP A 245 15.44 -26.82 -3.29
CA ASP A 245 15.44 -28.16 -3.92
C ASP A 245 14.80 -28.19 -5.32
N GLY A 246 14.60 -27.04 -5.98
CA GLY A 246 14.05 -27.01 -7.34
C GLY A 246 13.41 -25.68 -7.74
N LYS A 247 12.55 -25.70 -8.78
CA LYS A 247 11.84 -24.51 -9.26
C LYS A 247 10.72 -24.02 -8.31
N GLY A 248 10.27 -24.86 -7.38
CA GLY A 248 9.09 -24.62 -6.54
C GLY A 248 7.78 -24.89 -7.30
N PRO A 249 6.63 -24.90 -6.60
CA PRO A 249 5.34 -25.30 -7.20
C PRO A 249 4.63 -24.16 -7.94
N TYR A 250 5.04 -22.90 -7.73
CA TYR A 250 4.41 -21.73 -8.33
C TYR A 250 5.01 -21.41 -9.70
N HIS A 251 4.14 -21.23 -10.69
CA HIS A 251 4.44 -20.64 -11.99
C HIS A 251 3.25 -19.77 -12.40
N PHE A 252 3.52 -18.73 -13.19
CA PHE A 252 2.48 -17.82 -13.68
C PHE A 252 2.89 -17.20 -15.02
N GLN A 253 2.00 -17.21 -16.01
CA GLN A 253 2.13 -16.37 -17.20
C GLN A 253 0.78 -15.74 -17.55
N ARG A 254 0.83 -14.50 -18.04
CA ARG A 254 -0.33 -13.79 -18.61
C ARG A 254 0.04 -13.33 -20.01
N LEU A 255 -0.91 -13.45 -20.94
CA LEU A 255 -0.77 -12.82 -22.26
C LEU A 255 -1.14 -11.34 -22.11
N ASN A 256 -0.13 -10.47 -22.12
CA ASN A 256 -0.30 -9.04 -21.97
C ASN A 256 0.73 -8.29 -22.82
N VAL A 257 0.45 -7.04 -23.15
CA VAL A 257 1.40 -6.13 -23.83
C VAL A 257 2.43 -5.56 -22.86
N SER A 258 2.09 -5.45 -21.56
CA SER A 258 3.04 -5.05 -20.54
C SER A 258 3.92 -6.25 -20.13
N PRO A 259 5.26 -6.11 -20.16
CA PRO A 259 6.15 -7.16 -19.69
C PRO A 259 6.11 -7.33 -18.16
N THR A 260 5.60 -6.35 -17.41
CA THR A 260 5.45 -6.44 -15.95
C THR A 260 4.29 -7.34 -15.51
N GLU A 261 3.40 -7.70 -16.44
CA GLU A 261 2.22 -8.49 -16.15
C GLU A 261 2.45 -10.00 -16.26
N THR A 262 3.67 -10.45 -16.58
CA THR A 262 3.97 -11.86 -16.84
C THR A 262 5.38 -12.25 -16.37
N LEU A 263 5.62 -13.54 -16.17
CA LEU A 263 6.93 -14.04 -15.76
C LEU A 263 7.61 -14.77 -16.91
N MET A 264 8.91 -14.51 -17.06
CA MET A 264 9.77 -15.22 -18.00
C MET A 264 10.03 -16.69 -17.58
N PHE A 265 10.66 -17.46 -18.48
CA PHE A 265 11.07 -18.85 -18.26
C PHE A 265 9.93 -19.76 -17.80
N GLU A 266 8.89 -19.91 -18.63
CA GLU A 266 7.73 -20.79 -18.38
C GLU A 266 6.96 -20.41 -17.10
N GLY A 267 7.03 -19.13 -16.72
CA GLY A 267 6.33 -18.62 -15.56
C GLY A 267 7.07 -18.76 -14.23
N TYR A 268 8.33 -19.20 -14.22
CA TYR A 268 9.11 -19.37 -12.98
C TYR A 268 9.93 -18.15 -12.58
N GLY A 269 10.01 -17.12 -13.44
CA GLY A 269 10.80 -15.91 -13.21
C GLY A 269 12.28 -16.10 -13.53
N ALA A 270 13.07 -15.04 -13.39
CA ALA A 270 14.51 -15.07 -13.68
C ALA A 270 15.26 -16.07 -12.77
N PRO A 271 16.39 -16.67 -13.23
CA PRO A 271 17.20 -17.57 -12.43
C PRO A 271 17.77 -16.89 -11.18
N THR A 272 18.01 -17.69 -10.14
CA THR A 272 18.59 -17.22 -8.87
C THR A 272 19.55 -18.25 -8.31
N ARG A 273 20.56 -17.83 -7.54
CA ARG A 273 21.26 -18.71 -6.62
C ARG A 273 20.45 -18.86 -5.34
N LYS A 274 20.23 -20.10 -4.87
CA LYS A 274 19.38 -20.38 -3.70
C LYS A 274 20.12 -20.08 -2.40
N VAL A 275 20.14 -18.79 -2.03
CA VAL A 275 20.95 -18.26 -0.91
C VAL A 275 20.20 -18.16 0.43
N GLY A 276 18.97 -18.66 0.51
CA GLY A 276 18.13 -18.60 1.72
C GLY A 276 17.10 -17.47 1.75
N LEU A 277 17.15 -16.52 0.81
CA LEU A 277 16.10 -15.55 0.58
C LEU A 277 14.83 -16.21 0.00
N ILE A 278 13.69 -15.58 0.26
CA ILE A 278 12.38 -15.99 -0.27
C ILE A 278 12.18 -15.31 -1.63
N HIS A 279 11.78 -16.07 -2.63
CA HIS A 279 11.43 -15.51 -3.93
C HIS A 279 10.08 -14.78 -3.83
N SER A 280 9.96 -13.58 -4.40
CA SER A 280 8.71 -12.93 -4.77
C SER A 280 8.65 -12.87 -6.30
N MET A 281 7.56 -13.32 -6.91
CA MET A 281 7.44 -13.21 -8.37
C MET A 281 6.92 -11.84 -8.79
N PHE A 282 6.08 -11.24 -7.96
CA PHE A 282 5.56 -9.89 -8.14
C PHE A 282 5.87 -9.02 -6.92
N ARG A 283 5.86 -7.71 -7.15
CA ARG A 283 6.02 -6.62 -6.17
C ARG A 283 4.67 -6.29 -5.54
N PRO A 284 4.62 -5.48 -4.47
CA PRO A 284 3.36 -4.93 -3.97
C PRO A 284 2.64 -3.99 -4.95
N SER A 285 3.28 -3.62 -6.07
CA SER A 285 2.64 -2.95 -7.21
C SER A 285 1.91 -3.90 -8.15
N ASP A 286 1.89 -5.20 -7.83
CA ASP A 286 1.46 -6.29 -8.71
C ASP A 286 2.31 -6.43 -10.01
N ASP A 287 3.44 -5.72 -10.13
CA ASP A 287 4.39 -5.86 -11.25
C ASP A 287 5.40 -6.98 -11.00
N ALA A 288 5.79 -7.70 -12.06
CA ALA A 288 6.80 -8.75 -12.00
C ALA A 288 8.17 -8.21 -11.51
N CYS A 289 8.80 -8.94 -10.60
CA CYS A 289 10.17 -8.67 -10.17
C CYS A 289 11.14 -8.90 -11.34
N LEU A 290 12.17 -8.05 -11.47
CA LEU A 290 13.28 -8.30 -12.40
C LEU A 290 14.19 -9.39 -11.83
N TYR A 291 14.61 -9.23 -10.57
CA TYR A 291 15.25 -10.31 -9.82
C TYR A 291 14.34 -10.82 -8.70
N PRO A 292 14.08 -12.13 -8.60
CA PRO A 292 13.07 -12.66 -7.68
C PRO A 292 13.31 -12.43 -6.19
N PHE A 293 14.51 -12.08 -5.73
CA PHE A 293 14.70 -11.72 -4.32
C PHE A 293 14.42 -10.24 -4.12
N LEU A 294 13.13 -9.91 -3.98
CA LEU A 294 12.65 -8.59 -3.62
C LEU A 294 13.02 -8.29 -2.16
N ILE A 295 14.00 -7.42 -1.97
CA ILE A 295 14.61 -7.11 -0.68
C ILE A 295 13.63 -6.46 0.31
N PRO A 296 12.84 -5.43 -0.04
CA PRO A 296 11.92 -4.83 0.92
C PRO A 296 10.87 -5.84 1.42
N SER A 297 10.38 -6.75 0.56
CA SER A 297 9.45 -7.80 0.99
C SER A 297 10.12 -8.90 1.83
N ASN A 298 11.38 -9.25 1.57
CA ASN A 298 12.12 -10.17 2.45
C ASN A 298 12.39 -9.55 3.83
N LEU A 299 12.73 -8.25 3.90
CA LEU A 299 12.85 -7.52 5.16
C LEU A 299 11.51 -7.48 5.91
N PHE A 300 10.40 -7.27 5.19
CA PHE A 300 9.07 -7.34 5.78
C PHE A 300 8.74 -8.75 6.27
N ALA A 301 9.10 -9.81 5.54
CA ALA A 301 8.89 -11.19 5.98
C ALA A 301 9.60 -11.49 7.30
N VAL A 302 10.84 -11.01 7.50
CA VAL A 302 11.56 -11.14 8.79
C VAL A 302 10.77 -10.49 9.93
N SER A 303 10.30 -9.25 9.74
CA SER A 303 9.48 -8.53 10.72
C SER A 303 8.16 -9.25 11.00
N ALA A 304 7.43 -9.63 9.95
CA ALA A 304 6.13 -10.29 10.03
C ALA A 304 6.20 -11.68 10.69
N LEU A 305 7.25 -12.46 10.43
CA LEU A 305 7.48 -13.76 11.08
C LEU A 305 7.73 -13.61 12.59
N ARG A 306 8.47 -12.57 13.01
CA ARG A 306 8.67 -12.26 14.44
C ARG A 306 7.38 -11.76 15.10
N MET A 307 6.59 -10.96 14.39
CA MET A 307 5.25 -10.54 14.81
C MET A 307 4.32 -11.75 14.97
N LEU A 308 4.32 -12.67 14.00
CA LEU A 308 3.56 -13.91 14.03
C LEU A 308 3.97 -14.78 15.22
N ALA A 309 5.27 -14.94 15.47
CA ALA A 309 5.77 -15.72 16.61
C ALA A 309 5.26 -15.18 17.95
N THR A 310 5.17 -13.86 18.09
CA THR A 310 4.57 -13.23 19.28
C THR A 310 3.11 -13.63 19.47
N VAL A 311 2.29 -13.58 18.40
CA VAL A 311 0.87 -13.97 18.46
C VAL A 311 0.71 -15.46 18.74
N GLN A 312 1.49 -16.31 18.05
CA GLN A 312 1.49 -17.77 18.27
C GLN A 312 1.78 -18.10 19.74
N ARG A 313 2.83 -17.49 20.30
CA ARG A 313 3.25 -17.75 21.69
C ARG A 313 2.26 -17.22 22.71
N GLU A 314 1.86 -15.95 22.60
CA GLU A 314 1.10 -15.27 23.66
C GLU A 314 -0.41 -15.50 23.57
N ALA A 315 -0.98 -15.39 22.37
CA ALA A 315 -2.41 -15.54 22.17
C ALA A 315 -2.80 -17.02 22.18
N ARG A 316 -2.06 -17.85 21.45
CA ARG A 316 -2.36 -19.27 21.25
C ARG A 316 -1.63 -20.25 22.18
N GLY A 317 -0.53 -19.85 22.82
CA GLY A 317 0.30 -20.78 23.58
C GLY A 317 1.13 -21.74 22.70
N ASP A 318 1.21 -21.49 21.40
CA ASP A 318 1.95 -22.30 20.43
C ASP A 318 3.44 -21.90 20.40
N THR A 319 4.20 -22.40 21.37
CA THR A 319 5.64 -22.15 21.48
C THR A 319 6.44 -22.79 20.34
N ALA A 320 5.97 -23.93 19.81
CA ALA A 320 6.64 -24.62 18.73
C ALA A 320 6.50 -23.87 17.40
N GLY A 321 5.28 -23.44 17.05
CA GLY A 321 5.03 -22.60 15.88
C GLY A 321 5.77 -21.27 15.96
N ALA A 322 5.83 -20.65 17.15
CA ALA A 322 6.59 -19.42 17.35
C ALA A 322 8.10 -19.61 17.07
N ALA A 323 8.70 -20.68 17.59
CA ALA A 323 10.10 -21.00 17.34
C ALA A 323 10.37 -21.31 15.85
N ASP A 324 9.45 -21.99 15.16
CA ASP A 324 9.55 -22.27 13.73
C ASP A 324 9.49 -20.98 12.87
N SER A 325 8.62 -20.04 13.24
CA SER A 325 8.56 -18.72 12.60
C SER A 325 9.85 -17.91 12.81
N GLU A 326 10.38 -17.90 14.04
CA GLU A 326 11.64 -17.22 14.41
C GLU A 326 12.86 -17.81 13.71
N ALA A 327 12.89 -19.14 13.54
CA ALA A 327 13.97 -19.83 12.84
C ALA A 327 14.05 -19.40 11.37
N LEU A 328 12.91 -19.38 10.66
CA LEU A 328 12.87 -18.88 9.28
C LEU A 328 13.25 -17.39 9.20
N ALA A 329 12.75 -16.56 10.12
CA ALA A 329 13.10 -15.14 10.17
C ALA A 329 14.62 -14.95 10.31
N THR A 330 15.26 -15.73 11.18
CA THR A 330 16.71 -15.70 11.42
C THR A 330 17.50 -16.11 10.17
N GLU A 331 17.04 -17.14 9.47
CA GLU A 331 17.67 -17.58 8.23
C GLU A 331 17.60 -16.49 7.14
N VAL A 332 16.41 -15.93 6.90
CA VAL A 332 16.21 -14.90 5.87
C VAL A 332 16.97 -13.63 6.22
N GLU A 333 17.02 -13.24 7.50
CA GLU A 333 17.81 -12.09 7.95
C GLU A 333 19.32 -12.29 7.72
N ALA A 334 19.83 -13.51 7.93
CA ALA A 334 21.23 -13.83 7.62
C ALA A 334 21.50 -13.73 6.11
N ALA A 335 20.61 -14.25 5.28
CA ALA A 335 20.72 -14.14 3.83
C ALA A 335 20.62 -12.69 3.33
N LEU A 336 19.75 -11.87 3.92
CA LEU A 336 19.64 -10.43 3.64
C LEU A 336 20.95 -9.70 3.94
N ARG A 337 21.56 -9.95 5.11
CA ARG A 337 22.85 -9.34 5.46
C ARG A 337 23.96 -9.74 4.48
N ALA A 338 23.95 -10.96 3.98
CA ALA A 338 24.99 -11.48 3.08
C ALA A 338 24.79 -11.06 1.61
N HIS A 339 23.54 -10.87 1.17
CA HIS A 339 23.22 -10.78 -0.26
C HIS A 339 22.29 -9.62 -0.64
N GLY A 340 21.65 -8.94 0.32
CA GLY A 340 20.61 -7.93 0.05
C GLY A 340 21.13 -6.50 -0.10
N ARG A 341 22.43 -6.28 0.05
CA ARG A 341 23.04 -4.95 -0.02
C ARG A 341 23.81 -4.75 -1.32
N MET A 342 23.98 -3.49 -1.70
CA MET A 342 24.82 -3.10 -2.82
C MET A 342 25.56 -1.79 -2.54
N PRO A 343 26.65 -1.49 -3.25
CA PRO A 343 27.34 -0.22 -3.13
C PRO A 343 26.44 0.96 -3.49
N ASP A 344 26.55 2.06 -2.75
CA ASP A 344 25.81 3.31 -3.02
C ASP A 344 26.45 4.17 -4.13
N GLY A 345 27.62 3.76 -4.63
CA GLY A 345 28.42 4.51 -5.61
C GLY A 345 29.30 5.62 -5.02
N GLN A 346 29.29 5.79 -3.70
CA GLN A 346 30.05 6.82 -2.95
C GLN A 346 30.92 6.20 -1.84
N GLY A 347 31.18 4.89 -1.91
CA GLY A 347 32.01 4.16 -0.94
C GLY A 347 31.25 3.61 0.28
N GLY A 348 29.92 3.74 0.31
CA GLY A 348 29.04 3.13 1.29
C GLY A 348 28.18 1.99 0.73
N GLU A 349 27.27 1.50 1.56
CA GLU A 349 26.27 0.48 1.20
C GLU A 349 24.85 0.98 1.45
N VAL A 350 23.93 0.49 0.62
CA VAL A 350 22.48 0.62 0.71
C VAL A 350 21.83 -0.75 0.55
N TRP A 351 20.56 -0.87 0.94
CA TRP A 351 19.76 -2.01 0.50
C TRP A 351 19.52 -1.93 -1.01
N ALA A 352 19.72 -3.04 -1.71
CA ALA A 352 19.25 -3.19 -3.08
C ALA A 352 17.72 -3.30 -3.08
N TYR A 353 17.07 -3.03 -4.22
CA TYR A 353 15.64 -3.28 -4.35
C TYR A 353 15.37 -4.76 -4.63
N GLU A 354 16.10 -5.33 -5.59
CA GLU A 354 16.02 -6.74 -5.97
C GLU A 354 17.42 -7.30 -6.24
N VAL A 355 17.62 -8.57 -5.91
CA VAL A 355 18.86 -9.32 -6.16
C VAL A 355 18.57 -10.74 -6.66
N ASP A 356 19.56 -11.40 -7.25
CA ASP A 356 19.42 -12.78 -7.75
C ASP A 356 20.29 -13.83 -7.01
N GLY A 357 21.16 -13.37 -6.11
CA GLY A 357 22.11 -14.21 -5.38
C GLY A 357 23.34 -14.65 -6.19
N PHE A 358 23.42 -14.36 -7.49
CA PHE A 358 24.64 -14.52 -8.29
C PHE A 358 25.58 -13.31 -8.18
N GLY A 359 25.07 -12.18 -7.68
CA GLY A 359 25.78 -10.92 -7.53
C GLY A 359 25.16 -9.78 -8.33
N ASN A 360 24.10 -10.05 -9.10
CA ASN A 360 23.33 -8.99 -9.73
C ASN A 360 22.38 -8.36 -8.71
N ALA A 361 22.28 -7.04 -8.78
CA ALA A 361 21.43 -6.23 -7.92
C ALA A 361 20.94 -5.01 -8.72
N ILE A 362 19.72 -4.57 -8.43
CA ILE A 362 19.23 -3.28 -8.92
C ILE A 362 18.98 -2.33 -7.74
N PHE A 363 19.32 -1.06 -7.95
CA PHE A 363 18.87 0.01 -7.07
C PHE A 363 17.72 0.76 -7.76
N MET A 364 16.57 0.74 -7.12
CA MET A 364 15.40 1.57 -7.40
C MET A 364 14.57 1.62 -6.12
N ASP A 365 13.49 2.40 -6.12
CA ASP A 365 12.40 2.20 -5.17
C ASP A 365 11.07 2.38 -5.87
N ASP A 366 10.06 1.66 -5.41
CA ASP A 366 8.68 1.76 -5.88
C ASP A 366 7.82 2.39 -4.78
N ALA A 367 6.75 3.09 -5.14
CA ALA A 367 5.87 3.71 -4.17
C ALA A 367 5.09 2.69 -3.31
N ASN A 368 4.85 1.48 -3.81
CA ASN A 368 4.04 0.47 -3.15
C ASN A 368 4.79 -0.16 -1.95
N VAL A 369 4.12 -0.24 -0.81
CA VAL A 369 4.71 -0.70 0.45
C VAL A 369 4.44 -2.21 0.60
N PRO A 370 5.45 -3.07 0.82
CA PRO A 370 6.85 -2.79 1.17
C PRO A 370 7.74 -2.21 0.05
N SER A 371 8.25 -1.02 0.33
CA SER A 371 9.28 -0.32 -0.42
C SER A 371 10.52 -0.12 0.47
N LEU A 372 11.66 0.26 -0.11
CA LEU A 372 12.87 0.58 0.66
C LEU A 372 12.65 1.78 1.59
N SER A 373 11.97 2.81 1.09
CA SER A 373 11.56 3.96 1.90
C SER A 373 10.50 3.60 2.94
N GLY A 374 9.64 2.61 2.68
CA GLY A 374 8.56 2.19 3.57
C GLY A 374 8.95 1.26 4.72
N LEU A 375 10.22 0.82 4.83
CA LEU A 375 10.64 -0.19 5.81
C LEU A 375 10.28 0.13 7.27
N PRO A 376 10.46 1.36 7.80
CA PRO A 376 10.10 1.66 9.18
C PRO A 376 8.60 1.60 9.44
N LEU A 377 7.77 1.91 8.43
CA LEU A 377 6.31 1.79 8.54
C LEU A 377 5.89 0.35 8.84
N LEU A 378 6.69 -0.63 8.43
CA LEU A 378 6.45 -2.06 8.60
C LEU A 378 7.13 -2.67 9.83
N GLY A 379 7.86 -1.85 10.60
CA GLY A 379 8.75 -2.35 11.65
C GLY A 379 9.92 -3.19 11.12
N ALA A 380 10.25 -3.06 9.83
CA ALA A 380 11.30 -3.84 9.17
C ALA A 380 12.69 -3.17 9.23
N ALA A 381 12.76 -1.90 9.66
CA ALA A 381 13.98 -1.17 9.97
C ALA A 381 13.73 -0.12 11.07
N ASP A 382 14.75 0.23 11.85
CA ASP A 382 14.69 1.45 12.68
C ASP A 382 14.81 2.66 11.74
N ARG A 383 13.91 3.64 11.88
CA ARG A 383 13.91 4.90 11.10
C ARG A 383 15.23 5.68 11.25
N ARG A 384 15.99 5.43 12.32
CA ARG A 384 17.29 6.05 12.61
C ARG A 384 18.49 5.20 12.18
N ASP A 385 18.29 3.98 11.69
CA ASP A 385 19.39 3.14 11.18
C ASP A 385 20.12 3.89 10.04
N PRO A 386 21.43 4.13 10.15
CA PRO A 386 22.21 4.78 9.10
C PRO A 386 22.09 4.11 7.73
N LEU A 387 21.98 2.78 7.67
CA LEU A 387 21.82 2.05 6.40
C LEU A 387 20.46 2.36 5.77
N PHE A 388 19.38 2.31 6.56
CA PHE A 388 18.06 2.71 6.11
C PHE A 388 18.04 4.18 5.66
N ARG A 389 18.56 5.11 6.47
CA ARG A 389 18.55 6.55 6.13
C ARG A 389 19.28 6.85 4.82
N ARG A 390 20.43 6.22 4.59
CA ARG A 390 21.13 6.34 3.30
C ARG A 390 20.30 5.77 2.15
N THR A 391 19.71 4.59 2.35
CA THR A 391 18.86 3.93 1.34
C THR A 391 17.66 4.80 0.99
N ALA A 392 16.94 5.32 1.98
CA ALA A 392 15.77 6.18 1.80
C ALA A 392 16.12 7.54 1.16
N ALA A 393 17.26 8.14 1.52
CA ALA A 393 17.76 9.35 0.87
C ALA A 393 18.09 9.11 -0.61
N LEU A 394 18.70 7.96 -0.93
CA LEU A 394 19.04 7.60 -2.30
C LEU A 394 17.78 7.24 -3.12
N ALA A 395 16.78 6.62 -2.50
CA ALA A 395 15.47 6.35 -3.11
C ALA A 395 14.70 7.65 -3.45
N TRP A 396 14.85 8.70 -2.63
CA TRP A 396 14.27 10.03 -2.82
C TRP A 396 15.22 10.98 -3.60
N SER A 397 15.85 10.48 -4.65
CA SER A 397 16.79 11.23 -5.49
C SER A 397 16.78 10.72 -6.92
N ASP A 398 17.39 11.46 -7.85
CA ASP A 398 17.55 11.06 -9.26
C ASP A 398 18.37 9.77 -9.46
N ARG A 399 18.96 9.21 -8.38
CA ARG A 399 19.54 7.87 -8.42
C ARG A 399 18.49 6.77 -8.59
N ASN A 400 17.27 7.00 -8.09
CA ASN A 400 16.13 6.12 -8.31
C ASN A 400 15.49 6.45 -9.67
N PRO A 401 15.45 5.51 -10.63
CA PRO A 401 14.84 5.76 -11.95
C PRO A 401 13.34 6.07 -11.90
N TYR A 402 12.67 5.79 -10.77
CA TYR A 402 11.24 6.08 -10.56
C TYR A 402 11.00 7.22 -9.57
N PHE A 403 12.04 8.01 -9.25
CA PHE A 403 11.86 9.30 -8.59
C PHE A 403 11.67 10.37 -9.66
N PHE A 404 10.56 11.09 -9.58
CA PHE A 404 10.19 12.11 -10.55
C PHE A 404 10.08 13.47 -9.87
N THR A 405 10.43 14.52 -10.60
CA THR A 405 10.26 15.91 -10.19
C THR A 405 9.54 16.66 -11.31
N GLY A 406 8.37 17.21 -10.99
CA GLY A 406 7.59 18.06 -11.89
C GLY A 406 7.27 19.41 -11.28
N THR A 407 6.44 20.19 -11.97
CA THR A 407 6.01 21.53 -11.49
C THR A 407 5.04 21.46 -10.31
N ALA A 408 4.32 20.35 -10.14
CA ALA A 408 3.30 20.18 -9.10
C ALA A 408 3.83 19.45 -7.86
N ALA A 409 4.71 18.46 -8.03
CA ALA A 409 5.23 17.64 -6.94
C ALA A 409 6.54 16.97 -7.34
N ARG A 410 7.21 16.41 -6.34
CA ARG A 410 8.28 15.41 -6.50
C ARG A 410 7.96 14.20 -5.64
N GLY A 411 8.37 13.02 -6.09
CA GLY A 411 8.15 11.79 -5.34
C GLY A 411 8.44 10.55 -6.17
N ILE A 412 8.17 9.39 -5.58
CA ILE A 412 8.41 8.10 -6.19
C ILE A 412 7.12 7.58 -6.82
N GLY A 413 7.24 7.05 -8.04
CA GLY A 413 6.19 6.28 -8.72
C GLY A 413 6.57 4.81 -8.83
N GLY A 414 6.54 4.30 -10.05
CA GLY A 414 6.89 2.92 -10.36
C GLY A 414 6.56 2.61 -11.83
N PRO A 415 6.97 1.43 -12.33
CA PRO A 415 6.67 1.03 -13.71
C PRO A 415 5.18 0.75 -13.95
N HIS A 416 4.38 0.53 -12.89
CA HIS A 416 2.97 0.17 -12.99
C HIS A 416 2.12 1.15 -13.82
N ILE A 417 2.24 2.44 -13.52
CA ILE A 417 1.56 3.51 -14.29
C ILE A 417 2.51 4.08 -15.35
N GLY A 418 3.82 4.08 -15.07
CA GLY A 418 4.86 4.54 -15.97
C GLY A 418 5.57 5.81 -15.52
N LEU A 419 6.31 6.41 -16.45
CA LEU A 419 7.16 7.56 -16.20
C LEU A 419 6.34 8.80 -15.82
N ASP A 420 6.93 9.67 -14.98
CA ASP A 420 6.37 10.94 -14.52
C ASP A 420 5.10 10.85 -13.67
N MET A 421 4.68 9.64 -13.30
CA MET A 421 3.48 9.40 -12.48
C MET A 421 3.87 9.15 -11.03
N ILE A 422 3.83 10.23 -10.23
CA ILE A 422 4.13 10.19 -8.79
C ILE A 422 2.93 9.62 -8.03
N TRP A 423 3.19 8.69 -7.12
CA TRP A 423 2.17 8.14 -6.24
C TRP A 423 2.15 8.88 -4.89
N PRO A 424 0.98 9.36 -4.41
CA PRO A 424 0.88 10.02 -3.10
C PRO A 424 1.42 9.19 -1.92
N MET A 425 1.35 7.86 -2.04
CA MET A 425 1.89 6.92 -1.04
C MET A 425 3.38 7.16 -0.76
N SER A 426 4.18 7.52 -1.77
CA SER A 426 5.61 7.81 -1.56
C SER A 426 5.83 9.12 -0.81
N ILE A 427 5.01 10.15 -1.08
CA ILE A 427 5.08 11.45 -0.40
C ILE A 427 4.69 11.27 1.08
N ILE A 428 3.61 10.53 1.35
CA ILE A 428 3.19 10.20 2.71
C ILE A 428 4.31 9.42 3.43
N THR A 429 4.89 8.42 2.79
CA THR A 429 6.00 7.63 3.34
C THR A 429 7.21 8.50 3.65
N HIS A 430 7.57 9.42 2.75
CA HIS A 430 8.68 10.35 2.95
C HIS A 430 8.44 11.26 4.16
N ALA A 431 7.25 11.86 4.25
CA ALA A 431 6.87 12.69 5.38
C ALA A 431 6.90 11.91 6.71
N MET A 432 6.35 10.69 6.74
CA MET A 432 6.34 9.83 7.92
C MET A 432 7.74 9.41 8.39
N ASN A 433 8.74 9.46 7.51
CA ASN A 433 10.12 9.12 7.84
C ASN A 433 10.95 10.31 8.34
N SER A 434 10.48 11.54 8.12
CA SER A 434 11.22 12.77 8.44
C SER A 434 11.04 13.20 9.90
N ASP A 435 12.07 13.84 10.46
CA ASP A 435 11.98 14.66 11.69
C ASP A 435 12.08 16.17 11.37
N ASP A 436 12.20 16.52 10.08
CA ASP A 436 12.27 17.90 9.62
C ASP A 436 10.86 18.43 9.35
N ASP A 437 10.40 19.36 10.19
CA ASP A 437 9.10 20.03 10.08
C ASP A 437 8.92 20.71 8.71
N ALA A 438 10.00 21.14 8.05
CA ALA A 438 9.93 21.74 6.71
C ALA A 438 9.75 20.71 5.60
N VAL A 439 10.07 19.44 5.84
CA VAL A 439 9.76 18.32 4.93
C VAL A 439 8.34 17.81 5.18
N ILE A 440 7.88 17.84 6.43
CA ILE A 440 6.55 17.37 6.83
C ILE A 440 5.45 18.37 6.38
N ARG A 441 5.73 19.67 6.44
CA ARG A 441 4.87 20.74 5.91
C ARG A 441 4.99 20.83 4.40
#